data_AF-A0AAW2F5Q9-F1
#
_entry.id   AF-A0AAW2F5Q9-F1
#
_cell.length_a   1.000
_cell.length_b   1.000
_cell.length_c   1.000
_cell.angle_alpha   90.00
_cell.angle_beta   90.00
_cell.angle_gamma   90.00
#
_symmetry.space_group_name_H-M   'P 1'
#
loop_
_entity.id
_entity.type
_entity.pdbx_description
1 polymer ?
#
loop_
_entity_poly.entity_id
_entity_poly.type
_entity_poly.pdbx_seq_one_letter_code
_entity_poly.pdbx_strand_id
1 'polypeptide(L)'
;MGTQNDSHGITGSDRRVMRHNQETDNPCYKEHLLSLRCLDSNQTDRNECKLYFQNYNNCKKFWASVQADRRSKGIKPHMPPLEERINIKMKLF
;
A
#
# COMPACT_ATOMS: atom_id res chain seq x y z
N MET A 1 18.64 11.65 -43.24
CA MET A 1 18.05 10.33 -43.00
C MET A 1 17.02 10.48 -41.88
N GLY A 2 15.73 10.32 -42.18
CA GLY A 2 14.66 10.16 -41.18
C GLY A 2 14.82 8.82 -40.45
N THR A 3 14.12 8.52 -39.35
CA THR A 3 12.66 8.63 -39.18
C THR A 3 12.22 8.55 -37.69
N GLN A 4 11.18 9.32 -37.36
CA GLN A 4 10.00 9.02 -36.49
C GLN A 4 10.21 8.82 -34.97
N ASN A 5 9.73 9.70 -34.09
CA ASN A 5 8.34 9.96 -33.62
C ASN A 5 7.71 8.82 -32.82
N ASP A 6 7.49 9.06 -31.53
CA ASP A 6 6.18 8.79 -30.92
C ASP A 6 5.90 9.78 -29.78
N SER A 7 5.26 10.87 -30.17
CA SER A 7 4.57 11.82 -29.31
C SER A 7 3.24 11.20 -28.87
N HIS A 8 3.15 10.74 -27.63
CA HIS A 8 1.84 10.58 -26.98
C HIS A 8 1.61 11.75 -26.02
N GLY A 9 1.11 12.84 -26.60
CA GLY A 9 0.45 13.89 -25.83
C GLY A 9 -0.86 13.35 -25.27
N ILE A 10 -1.01 13.36 -23.95
CA ILE A 10 -2.31 13.32 -23.30
C ILE A 10 -2.48 14.64 -22.57
N THR A 11 -3.41 15.42 -23.10
CA THR A 11 -3.94 16.67 -22.58
C THR A 11 -4.67 16.45 -21.25
N GLY A 12 -4.47 17.36 -20.30
CA GLY A 12 -5.50 17.71 -19.31
C GLY A 12 -5.38 17.09 -17.92
N SER A 13 -4.76 17.85 -17.02
CA SER A 13 -5.19 18.17 -15.64
C SER A 13 -3.96 18.29 -14.76
N ASP A 14 -3.70 19.52 -14.30
CA ASP A 14 -2.73 19.85 -13.26
C ASP A 14 -3.01 19.05 -11.98
N ARG A 15 -2.52 17.81 -11.94
CA ARG A 15 -2.39 17.02 -10.72
C ARG A 15 -0.98 17.26 -10.24
N ARG A 16 -0.82 18.23 -9.34
CA ARG A 16 0.33 18.30 -8.42
C ARG A 16 0.58 16.87 -7.92
N VAL A 17 1.60 16.20 -8.45
CA VAL A 17 1.93 14.81 -8.08
C VAL A 17 2.40 14.87 -6.64
N MET A 18 1.48 14.72 -5.68
CA MET A 18 1.86 14.49 -4.30
C MET A 18 2.64 13.18 -4.30
N ARG A 19 3.96 13.26 -4.05
CA ARG A 19 4.80 12.10 -3.77
C ARG A 19 4.23 11.43 -2.52
N HIS A 20 3.41 10.41 -2.73
CA HIS A 20 2.84 9.60 -1.66
C HIS A 20 3.99 8.77 -1.09
N ASN A 21 4.37 9.01 0.16
CA ASN A 21 5.45 8.27 0.80
C ASN A 21 4.88 6.92 1.26
N GLN A 22 5.22 5.85 0.55
CA GLN A 22 4.70 4.52 0.84
C GLN A 22 5.04 4.04 2.25
N GLU A 23 6.21 4.42 2.79
CA GLU A 23 6.60 4.04 4.15
C GLU A 23 5.68 4.64 5.21
N THR A 24 5.25 5.88 4.99
CA THR A 24 4.43 6.61 5.97
C THR A 24 2.95 6.39 5.74
N ASP A 25 2.52 6.27 4.49
CA ASP A 25 1.12 6.38 4.15
C ASP A 25 0.47 5.01 3.91
N ASN A 26 1.23 4.02 3.45
CA ASN A 26 0.75 2.65 3.29
C ASN A 26 1.02 1.85 4.56
N PRO A 27 -0.03 1.50 5.33
CA PRO A 27 0.15 0.82 6.62
C PRO A 27 0.61 -0.63 6.51
N CYS A 28 0.59 -1.18 5.29
CA CYS A 28 0.97 -2.55 4.93
C CYS A 28 2.21 -2.58 4.03
N TYR A 29 2.99 -1.50 4.02
CA TYR A 29 4.16 -1.39 3.15
C TYR A 29 5.18 -2.51 3.39
N LYS A 30 5.41 -2.86 4.66
CA LYS A 30 6.33 -3.94 5.04
C LYS A 30 5.89 -5.30 4.49
N GLU A 31 4.63 -5.66 4.68
CA GLU A 31 4.07 -6.93 4.19
C GLU A 31 4.06 -6.97 2.67
N HIS A 32 3.80 -5.81 2.02
CA HIS A 32 3.90 -5.68 0.58
C HIS A 32 5.32 -5.96 0.08
N LEU A 33 6.35 -5.32 0.66
CA LEU A 33 7.74 -5.55 0.29
C LEU A 33 8.18 -7.01 0.49
N LEU A 34 7.73 -7.66 1.57
CA LEU A 34 8.02 -9.08 1.80
C LEU A 34 7.38 -9.97 0.74
N SER A 35 6.15 -9.65 0.31
CA SER A 35 5.48 -10.39 -0.75
C SER A 35 6.18 -10.24 -2.11
N LEU A 36 6.69 -9.04 -2.42
CA LEU A 36 7.47 -8.77 -3.63
C LEU A 36 8.81 -9.50 -3.58
N ARG A 37 9.55 -9.39 -2.47
CA ARG A 37 10.84 -10.07 -2.29
C ARG A 37 10.70 -11.59 -2.44
N CYS A 38 9.61 -12.17 -1.94
CA CYS A 38 9.37 -13.60 -2.12
C CYS A 38 9.20 -13.96 -3.61
N LEU A 39 8.43 -13.16 -4.36
CA LEU A 39 8.25 -13.36 -5.80
C LEU A 39 9.57 -13.23 -6.57
N ASP A 40 10.39 -12.24 -6.24
CA ASP A 40 11.70 -12.04 -6.86
C ASP A 40 12.61 -13.26 -6.66
N SER A 41 12.51 -13.90 -5.48
CA SER A 41 13.29 -15.07 -5.10
C SER A 41 12.72 -16.39 -5.63
N ASN A 42 11.41 -16.45 -5.93
CA ASN A 42 10.68 -17.67 -6.30
C ASN A 42 9.89 -17.46 -7.60
N GLN A 43 10.62 -17.36 -8.71
CA GLN A 43 10.02 -17.09 -10.02
C GLN A 43 9.28 -18.30 -10.61
N THR A 44 9.64 -19.52 -10.19
CA THR A 44 9.10 -20.77 -10.74
C THR A 44 7.82 -21.22 -10.05
N ASP A 45 7.73 -21.12 -8.72
CA ASP A 45 6.53 -21.44 -7.95
C ASP A 45 6.16 -20.31 -7.00
N ARG A 46 5.10 -19.58 -7.36
CA ARG A 46 4.58 -18.45 -6.57
C ARG A 46 3.77 -18.91 -5.35
N ASN A 47 3.42 -20.20 -5.26
CA ASN A 47 2.68 -20.74 -4.12
C ASN A 47 3.53 -20.76 -2.84
N GLU A 48 4.86 -20.84 -2.98
CA GLU A 48 5.81 -20.64 -1.88
C GLU A 48 5.59 -19.29 -1.17
N CYS A 49 5.05 -18.29 -1.89
CA CYS A 49 4.78 -16.97 -1.35
C CYS A 49 3.40 -16.81 -0.68
N LYS A 50 2.60 -17.88 -0.59
CA LYS A 50 1.22 -17.83 -0.08
C LYS A 50 1.12 -17.19 1.31
N LEU A 51 2.06 -17.49 2.21
CA LEU A 51 2.08 -16.92 3.56
C LEU A 51 2.31 -15.40 3.53
N TYR A 52 3.21 -14.91 2.67
CA TYR A 52 3.46 -13.46 2.53
C TYR A 52 2.24 -12.73 1.98
N PHE A 53 1.53 -13.33 1.01
CA PHE A 53 0.27 -12.77 0.51
C PHE A 53 -0.84 -12.79 1.57
N GLN A 54 -0.94 -13.86 2.36
CA GLN A 54 -1.88 -13.93 3.47
C GLN A 54 -1.60 -12.83 4.49
N ASN A 55 -0.34 -12.61 4.87
CA ASN A 55 0.05 -11.53 5.78
C ASN A 55 -0.32 -10.15 5.22
N TYR A 56 -0.03 -9.89 3.94
CA TYR A 56 -0.41 -8.64 3.28
C TYR A 56 -1.94 -8.45 3.25
N ASN A 57 -2.70 -9.50 2.95
CA ASN A 57 -4.16 -9.44 2.94
C ASN A 57 -4.75 -9.24 4.35
N ASN A 58 -4.19 -9.89 5.36
CA ASN A 58 -4.59 -9.70 6.76
C ASN A 58 -4.33 -8.27 7.21
N CYS A 59 -3.17 -7.71 6.87
CA CYS A 59 -2.88 -6.30 7.13
C CYS A 59 -3.91 -5.37 6.48
N LYS A 60 -4.22 -5.56 5.20
CA LYS A 60 -5.22 -4.73 4.50
C LYS A 60 -6.60 -4.83 5.17
N LYS A 61 -7.04 -6.04 5.52
CA LYS A 61 -8.34 -6.26 6.19
C LYS A 61 -8.39 -5.55 7.55
N PHE A 62 -7.30 -5.63 8.31
CA PHE A 62 -7.18 -4.95 9.59
C PHE A 62 -7.29 -3.43 9.45
N TRP A 63 -6.53 -2.81 8.55
CA TRP A 63 -6.60 -1.35 8.37
C TRP A 63 -7.90 -0.89 7.72
N ALA A 64 -8.57 -1.75 6.93
CA ALA A 64 -9.91 -1.47 6.44
C ALA A 64 -10.94 -1.44 7.57
N SER A 65 -10.86 -2.34 8.56
CA SER A 65 -11.76 -2.32 9.72
C SER A 65 -11.52 -1.10 10.62
N VAL A 66 -10.25 -0.74 10.87
CA VAL A 66 -9.90 0.48 11.62
C VAL A 66 -10.44 1.74 10.93
N GLN A 67 -10.31 1.84 9.60
CA GLN A 67 -10.88 2.95 8.85
C GLN A 67 -12.41 2.97 8.90
N ALA A 68 -13.07 1.81 8.85
CA ALA A 68 -14.52 1.71 8.95
C ALA A 68 -15.03 2.18 10.34
N ASP A 69 -14.36 1.75 11.41
CA ASP A 69 -14.65 2.18 12.78
C ASP A 69 -14.42 3.69 12.98
N ARG A 70 -13.34 4.24 12.44
CA ARG A 70 -13.10 5.70 12.48
C ARG A 70 -14.14 6.47 11.69
N ARG A 71 -14.58 5.94 10.53
CA ARG A 71 -15.67 6.53 9.73
C ARG A 71 -16.98 6.54 10.50
N SER A 72 -17.37 5.46 11.16
CA SER A 72 -18.62 5.41 11.93
C SER A 72 -18.61 6.37 13.13
N LYS A 73 -17.42 6.65 13.69
CA LYS A 73 -17.20 7.63 14.76
C LYS A 73 -17.00 9.07 14.27
N GLY A 74 -17.01 9.33 12.96
CA GLY A 74 -16.76 10.65 12.39
C GLY A 74 -15.32 11.16 12.55
N ILE A 75 -14.36 10.30 12.88
CA ILE A 75 -12.96 10.67 13.15
C ILE A 75 -12.20 10.83 11.83
N LYS A 76 -11.54 11.98 11.66
CA LYS A 76 -10.65 12.29 10.54
C LYS A 76 -9.22 12.57 11.04
N PRO A 77 -8.17 12.15 10.30
CA PRO A 77 -8.21 11.36 9.07
C PRO A 77 -8.72 9.93 9.31
N HIS A 78 -9.43 9.35 8.34
CA HIS A 78 -9.96 7.98 8.48
C HIS A 78 -8.84 6.95 8.60
N MET A 79 -7.74 7.18 7.89
CA MET A 79 -6.51 6.43 8.10
C MET A 79 -5.74 7.03 9.30
N PRO A 80 -5.40 6.25 10.35
CA PRO A 80 -4.69 6.79 11.51
C PRO A 80 -3.31 7.38 11.13
N PRO A 81 -2.84 8.44 11.82
CA PRO A 81 -1.45 8.91 11.73
C PRO A 81 -0.46 7.86 12.23
N LEU A 82 0.82 7.98 11.85
CA LEU A 82 1.86 7.00 12.18
C LEU A 82 1.96 6.67 13.67
N GLU A 83 2.01 7.68 14.54
CA GLU A 83 2.09 7.49 15.99
C GLU A 83 0.90 6.68 16.53
N GLU A 84 -0.30 6.94 16.02
CA GLU A 84 -1.49 6.20 16.40
C GLU A 84 -1.43 4.76 15.88
N ARG A 85 -0.86 4.53 14.68
CA ARG A 85 -0.69 3.17 14.15
C ARG A 85 0.24 2.33 15.02
N ILE A 86 1.33 2.92 15.51
CA ILE A 86 2.28 2.23 16.40
C ILE A 86 1.55 1.79 17.67
N ASN A 87 0.77 2.68 18.28
CA ASN A 87 -0.04 2.39 19.46
C ASN A 87 -1.13 1.33 19.21
N ILE A 88 -1.81 1.39 18.06
CA ILE A 88 -2.82 0.39 17.69
C ILE A 88 -2.17 -0.99 17.54
N LYS A 89 -1.00 -1.07 16.90
CA LYS A 89 -0.27 -2.34 16.76
C LYS A 89 0.19 -2.89 18.12
N MET A 90 0.75 -2.05 18.99
CA MET A 90 1.22 -2.48 20.33
C MET A 90 0.12 -2.93 21.29
N LYS A 91 -1.13 -2.48 21.08
CA LYS A 91 -2.27 -2.86 21.94
C LYS A 91 -2.96 -4.15 21.52
N LEU A 92 -2.73 -4.60 20.28
CA LEU A 92 -3.45 -5.72 19.67
C LEU A 92 -2.56 -6.96 19.45
N PHE A 93 -1.25 -6.81 19.59
CA PHE A 93 -0.24 -7.87 19.53
C PHE A 93 0.59 -7.81 20.81
#